data_AF-A0A385MUG2-F1
#
_entry.id   AF-A0A385MUG2-F1
#
_cell.length_a   1.000
_cell.length_b   1.000
_cell.length_c   1.000
_cell.angle_alpha   90.00
_cell.angle_beta   90.00
_cell.angle_gamma   90.00
#
_symmetry.space_group_name_H-M   'P 1'
#
loop_
_entity.id
_entity.type
_entity.pdbx_description
1 polymer ?
#
loop_
_entity_poly.entity_id
_entity_poly.type
_entity_poly.pdbx_seq_one_letter_code
_entity_poly.pdbx_strand_id
1 'polypeptide(L)'
;MSQMNTRIDLVDHQRYVEKTFSKKSIEKVIVRDLTSDPDIAQLISDAADAVDEWRQGDYFPKKNYRLSQLAGLDFDDVVLSILVHTCQITEPKPFTEVFGQVAGVLRMDDKVDGIKTAAEIMAVITEFGFYDLIQEEEYGQWYLVNNLQLEETTVNHINRTKYLPPMVVSPNEVMSNYDNALLTEKSSMILGKGTYHDGDICLDSLNTFNQVPLCLNQRLLTQLSETPKNPEKMSHDTKRQWNTFVKESYGIYRELIQLGNRFWLTHKYDKRGRTYSQGYHVNTQGNKFRKAIIEFADKEVIE
;
A
#
# COMPACT_ATOMS: atom_id res chain seq x y z
N MET A 1 -34.08 27.00 -15.36
CA MET A 1 -33.62 25.96 -14.43
C MET A 1 -32.15 26.22 -14.14
N SER A 2 -31.86 26.78 -12.97
CA SER A 2 -30.50 27.11 -12.53
C SER A 2 -29.76 25.82 -12.19
N GLN A 3 -28.71 25.48 -12.94
CA GLN A 3 -27.76 24.45 -12.53
C GLN A 3 -27.00 24.99 -11.33
N MET A 4 -27.27 24.43 -10.14
CA MET A 4 -26.42 24.61 -8.97
C MET A 4 -25.03 24.07 -9.31
N ASN A 5 -24.12 25.00 -9.65
CA ASN A 5 -22.71 24.71 -9.82
C ASN A 5 -22.10 24.64 -8.41
N THR A 6 -22.25 23.50 -7.73
CA THR A 6 -21.65 23.28 -6.41
C THR A 6 -20.14 23.26 -6.59
N ARG A 7 -19.49 24.40 -6.34
CA ARG A 7 -18.04 24.52 -6.37
C ARG A 7 -17.49 23.59 -5.29
N ILE A 8 -16.88 22.49 -5.70
CA ILE A 8 -16.22 21.54 -4.81
C ILE A 8 -15.16 22.31 -4.02
N ASP A 9 -15.18 22.21 -2.69
CA ASP A 9 -14.09 22.69 -1.86
C ASP A 9 -12.89 21.76 -2.05
N LEU A 10 -11.82 22.28 -2.65
CA LEU A 10 -10.61 21.52 -2.95
C LEU A 10 -9.90 21.02 -1.69
N VAL A 11 -10.04 21.73 -0.56
CA VAL A 11 -9.43 21.31 0.72
C VAL A 11 -10.16 20.08 1.25
N ASP A 12 -11.49 20.09 1.26
CA ASP A 12 -12.28 18.93 1.70
C ASP A 12 -12.10 17.74 0.76
N HIS A 13 -12.05 18.01 -0.55
CA HIS A 13 -11.72 17.00 -1.55
C HIS A 13 -10.33 16.38 -1.29
N GLN A 14 -9.32 17.20 -1.05
CA GLN A 14 -7.97 16.74 -0.73
C GLN A 14 -7.97 15.86 0.52
N ARG A 15 -8.64 16.28 1.60
CA ARG A 15 -8.73 15.50 2.84
C ARG A 15 -9.46 14.17 2.62
N TYR A 16 -10.49 14.16 1.79
CA TYR A 16 -11.20 12.94 1.41
C TYR A 16 -10.27 11.98 0.67
N VAL A 17 -9.58 12.46 -0.38
CA VAL A 17 -8.61 11.67 -1.14
C VAL A 17 -7.52 11.09 -0.23
N GLU A 18 -6.89 11.90 0.62
CA GLU A 18 -5.84 11.38 1.51
C GLU A 18 -6.33 10.26 2.43
N LYS A 19 -7.55 10.38 2.97
CA LYS A 19 -8.15 9.33 3.81
C LYS A 19 -8.52 8.09 3.01
N THR A 20 -9.15 8.28 1.85
CA THR A 20 -9.58 7.18 0.97
C THR A 20 -8.39 6.38 0.46
N PHE A 21 -7.26 7.02 0.19
CA PHE A 21 -6.08 6.37 -0.37
C PHE A 21 -5.03 5.98 0.69
N SER A 22 -5.28 6.24 1.98
CA SER A 22 -4.36 5.88 3.06
C SER A 22 -4.28 4.37 3.25
N LYS A 23 -3.06 3.83 3.30
CA LYS A 23 -2.82 2.40 3.60
C LYS A 23 -3.33 1.99 4.99
N LYS A 24 -3.33 2.91 5.97
CA LYS A 24 -3.87 2.64 7.31
C LYS A 24 -5.38 2.40 7.30
N SER A 25 -6.08 2.84 6.25
CA SER A 25 -7.50 2.53 6.07
C SER A 25 -7.73 1.10 5.57
N ILE A 26 -6.78 0.51 4.84
CA ILE A 26 -6.91 -0.83 4.26
C ILE A 26 -7.12 -1.87 5.35
N GLU A 27 -6.21 -1.91 6.33
CA GLU A 27 -6.25 -2.87 7.43
C GLU A 27 -7.60 -2.81 8.15
N LYS A 28 -8.08 -1.59 8.47
CA LYS A 28 -9.37 -1.40 9.15
C LYS A 28 -10.56 -1.89 8.32
N VAL A 29 -10.54 -1.65 7.01
CA VAL A 29 -11.63 -2.09 6.13
C VAL A 29 -11.62 -3.61 6.00
N ILE A 30 -10.45 -4.24 5.86
CA ILE A 30 -10.31 -5.71 5.82
C ILE A 30 -10.74 -6.33 7.15
N VAL A 31 -10.26 -5.81 8.28
CA VAL A 31 -10.67 -6.30 9.61
C VAL A 31 -12.19 -6.25 9.75
N ARG A 32 -12.82 -5.13 9.37
CA ARG A 32 -14.27 -5.00 9.40
C ARG A 32 -14.95 -6.03 8.49
N ASP A 33 -14.42 -6.24 7.29
CA ASP A 33 -14.95 -7.23 6.34
C ASP A 33 -14.95 -8.64 6.97
N LEU A 34 -13.78 -9.08 7.45
CA LEU A 34 -13.59 -10.39 8.09
C LEU A 34 -14.42 -10.58 9.36
N THR A 35 -14.57 -9.54 10.18
CA THR A 35 -15.28 -9.63 11.47
C THR A 35 -16.76 -9.30 11.37
N SER A 36 -17.24 -8.84 10.21
CA SER A 36 -18.67 -8.58 9.99
C SER A 36 -19.48 -9.85 9.75
N ASP A 37 -18.84 -10.91 9.28
CA ASP A 37 -19.41 -12.25 9.18
C ASP A 37 -19.22 -12.99 10.51
N PRO A 38 -20.30 -13.33 11.25
CA PRO A 38 -20.20 -14.04 12.52
C PRO A 38 -19.51 -15.40 12.42
N ASP A 39 -19.64 -16.10 11.29
CA ASP A 39 -19.04 -17.42 11.11
C ASP A 39 -17.52 -17.30 10.95
N ILE A 40 -17.05 -16.31 10.17
CA ILE A 40 -15.62 -16.01 10.04
C ILE A 40 -15.05 -15.50 11.37
N ALA A 41 -15.77 -14.62 12.08
CA ALA A 41 -15.35 -14.12 13.38
C ALA A 41 -15.17 -15.26 14.40
N GLN A 42 -16.08 -16.24 14.40
CA GLN A 42 -15.94 -17.42 15.25
C GLN A 42 -14.73 -18.27 14.85
N LEU A 43 -14.51 -18.52 13.56
CA LEU A 43 -13.33 -19.26 13.09
C LEU A 43 -12.01 -18.57 13.49
N ILE A 44 -11.98 -17.23 13.52
CA ILE A 44 -10.80 -16.48 13.97
C ILE A 44 -10.52 -16.75 15.45
N SER A 45 -11.56 -16.73 16.29
CA SER A 45 -11.45 -17.04 17.72
C SER A 45 -11.01 -18.49 17.93
N ASP A 46 -11.62 -19.44 17.22
CA ASP A 46 -11.27 -20.86 17.34
C ASP A 46 -9.81 -21.12 16.90
N ALA A 47 -9.35 -20.41 15.86
CA ALA A 47 -7.97 -20.46 15.40
C ALA A 47 -6.99 -19.85 16.42
N ALA A 48 -7.38 -18.77 17.09
CA ALA A 48 -6.60 -18.17 18.17
C ALA A 48 -6.45 -19.14 19.36
N ASP A 49 -7.54 -19.82 19.73
CA ASP A 49 -7.51 -20.86 20.77
C ASP A 49 -6.58 -22.02 20.39
N ALA A 50 -6.64 -22.49 19.14
CA ALA A 50 -5.73 -23.55 18.66
C ALA A 50 -4.26 -23.11 18.65
N VAL A 51 -3.97 -21.83 18.35
CA VAL A 51 -2.62 -21.28 18.46
C VAL A 51 -2.15 -21.24 19.91
N ASP A 52 -3.02 -20.88 20.85
CA ASP A 52 -2.66 -20.89 22.27
C ASP A 52 -2.46 -22.32 22.81
N GLU A 53 -3.32 -23.27 22.43
CA GLU A 53 -3.14 -24.69 22.76
C GLU A 53 -1.80 -25.22 22.23
N TRP A 54 -1.52 -24.97 20.95
CA TRP A 54 -0.24 -25.31 20.33
C TRP A 54 0.94 -24.68 21.06
N ARG A 55 0.83 -23.41 21.47
CA ARG A 55 1.90 -22.73 22.22
C ARG A 55 2.19 -23.42 23.57
N GLN A 56 1.16 -23.94 24.24
CA GLN A 56 1.26 -24.59 25.54
C GLN A 56 1.80 -26.03 25.49
N GLY A 57 1.96 -26.60 24.29
CA GLY A 57 2.54 -27.94 24.12
C GLY A 57 3.98 -28.04 24.64
N ASP A 58 4.39 -29.26 24.99
CA ASP A 58 5.77 -29.55 25.40
C ASP A 58 6.61 -30.02 24.21
N TYR A 59 7.59 -29.20 23.81
CA TYR A 59 8.49 -29.47 22.71
C TYR A 59 9.96 -29.50 23.16
N PHE A 60 10.87 -29.63 22.20
CA PHE A 60 12.30 -29.56 22.48
C PHE A 60 12.69 -28.18 23.04
N PRO A 61 13.74 -28.08 23.91
CA PRO A 61 14.01 -26.89 24.71
C PRO A 61 14.11 -25.58 23.91
N LYS A 62 14.70 -25.62 22.72
CA LYS A 62 14.85 -24.44 21.86
C LYS A 62 13.50 -23.92 21.35
N LYS A 63 12.52 -24.79 21.05
CA LYS A 63 11.18 -24.37 20.66
C LYS A 63 10.42 -23.81 21.87
N ASN A 64 10.48 -24.46 23.03
CA ASN A 64 9.81 -23.95 24.23
C ASN A 64 10.33 -22.54 24.62
N TYR A 65 11.64 -22.30 24.54
CA TYR A 65 12.23 -20.95 24.74
C TYR A 65 11.72 -19.92 23.73
N ARG A 66 11.48 -20.33 22.49
CA ARG A 66 10.96 -19.47 21.45
C ARG A 66 9.49 -19.11 21.70
N LEU A 67 8.68 -20.11 22.06
CA LEU A 67 7.25 -19.94 22.32
C LEU A 67 6.95 -19.16 23.60
N SER A 68 7.84 -19.18 24.59
CA SER A 68 7.67 -18.37 25.80
C SER A 68 7.73 -16.86 25.53
N GLN A 69 8.33 -16.43 24.41
CA GLN A 69 8.35 -15.02 23.98
C GLN A 69 6.98 -14.54 23.47
N LEU A 70 6.06 -15.45 23.18
CA LEU A 70 4.68 -15.11 22.78
C LEU A 70 3.78 -14.82 23.99
N ALA A 71 4.30 -14.94 25.22
CA ALA A 71 3.51 -14.73 26.43
C ALA A 71 2.95 -13.30 26.49
N GLY A 72 1.64 -13.19 26.67
CA GLY A 72 0.94 -11.91 26.76
C GLY A 72 0.57 -11.28 25.42
N LEU A 73 0.79 -11.96 24.30
CA LEU A 73 0.15 -11.59 23.04
C LEU A 73 -1.33 -11.98 23.06
N ASP A 74 -2.14 -11.19 22.38
CA ASP A 74 -3.53 -11.50 22.05
C ASP A 74 -3.54 -12.30 20.75
N PHE A 75 -3.97 -13.56 20.80
CA PHE A 75 -3.91 -14.45 19.64
C PHE A 75 -5.00 -14.14 18.61
N ASP A 76 -6.14 -13.56 19.00
CA ASP A 76 -7.13 -13.04 18.07
C ASP A 76 -6.49 -11.96 17.20
N ASP A 77 -5.79 -11.01 17.82
CA ASP A 77 -5.07 -9.95 17.11
C ASP A 77 -3.96 -10.50 16.19
N VAL A 78 -3.25 -11.55 16.62
CA VAL A 78 -2.21 -12.20 15.82
C VAL A 78 -2.80 -12.88 14.59
N VAL A 79 -3.83 -13.71 14.78
CA VAL A 79 -4.52 -14.41 13.68
C VAL A 79 -5.11 -13.40 12.71
N LEU A 80 -5.84 -12.41 13.22
CA LEU A 80 -6.44 -11.34 12.40
C LEU A 80 -5.36 -10.58 11.61
N SER A 81 -4.23 -10.25 12.24
CA SER A 81 -3.09 -9.60 11.55
C SER A 81 -2.51 -10.47 10.44
N ILE A 82 -2.41 -11.79 10.63
CA ILE A 82 -1.99 -12.72 9.57
C ILE A 82 -3.01 -12.72 8.43
N LEU A 83 -4.30 -12.84 8.76
CA LEU A 83 -5.38 -12.88 7.77
C LEU A 83 -5.47 -11.60 6.94
N VAL A 84 -5.26 -10.44 7.55
CA VAL A 84 -5.18 -9.15 6.83
C VAL A 84 -4.11 -9.19 5.74
N HIS A 85 -3.01 -9.93 5.93
CA HIS A 85 -1.97 -10.09 4.91
C HIS A 85 -2.32 -11.17 3.89
N THR A 86 -2.82 -12.33 4.33
CA THR A 86 -3.08 -13.48 3.44
C THR A 86 -4.29 -13.29 2.56
N CYS A 87 -5.36 -12.61 3.04
CA CYS A 87 -6.57 -12.37 2.26
C CYS A 87 -6.35 -11.45 1.04
N GLN A 88 -5.25 -10.68 1.04
CA GLN A 88 -4.86 -9.83 -0.09
C GLN A 88 -4.13 -10.61 -1.19
N ILE A 89 -3.80 -11.88 -0.95
CA ILE A 89 -3.11 -12.76 -1.90
C ILE A 89 -4.17 -13.31 -2.86
N THR A 90 -4.17 -12.80 -4.10
CA THR A 90 -5.12 -13.21 -5.14
C THR A 90 -4.61 -14.32 -6.06
N GLU A 91 -3.32 -14.62 -6.00
CA GLU A 91 -2.66 -15.65 -6.79
C GLU A 91 -1.75 -16.48 -5.87
N PRO A 92 -1.56 -17.79 -6.12
CA PRO A 92 -0.72 -18.63 -5.28
C PRO A 92 0.66 -18.03 -5.07
N LYS A 93 1.12 -17.96 -3.82
CA LYS A 93 2.42 -17.38 -3.45
C LYS A 93 3.30 -18.38 -2.70
N PRO A 94 4.63 -18.36 -2.91
CA PRO A 94 5.54 -19.16 -2.09
C PRO A 94 5.29 -18.92 -0.61
N PHE A 95 5.05 -20.00 0.16
CA PHE A 95 4.73 -19.90 1.58
C PHE A 95 5.84 -19.18 2.37
N THR A 96 7.10 -19.37 1.93
CA THR A 96 8.29 -18.69 2.45
C THR A 96 8.27 -17.17 2.28
N GLU A 97 7.67 -16.67 1.19
CA GLU A 97 7.45 -15.24 1.01
C GLU A 97 6.42 -14.73 2.02
N VAL A 98 5.34 -15.48 2.24
CA VAL A 98 4.20 -15.03 3.06
C VAL A 98 4.56 -14.99 4.54
N PHE A 99 5.09 -16.08 5.11
CA PHE A 99 5.44 -16.08 6.54
C PHE A 99 6.55 -15.07 6.87
N GLY A 100 7.42 -14.74 5.89
CA GLY A 100 8.42 -13.70 6.02
C GLY A 100 7.83 -12.28 6.12
N GLN A 101 6.67 -12.05 5.52
CA GLN A 101 5.94 -10.77 5.59
C GLN A 101 5.22 -10.59 6.93
N VAL A 102 4.66 -11.67 7.50
CA VAL A 102 3.90 -11.61 8.76
C VAL A 102 4.73 -11.82 10.02
N ALA A 103 6.00 -12.25 9.91
CA ALA A 103 6.87 -12.48 11.07
C ALA A 103 6.98 -11.29 12.04
N GLY A 104 6.83 -10.06 11.53
CA GLY A 104 6.86 -8.84 12.35
C GLY A 104 5.68 -8.69 13.31
N VAL A 105 4.57 -9.40 13.08
CA VAL A 105 3.37 -9.42 13.95
C VAL A 105 3.73 -9.93 15.34
N LEU A 106 4.65 -10.89 15.43
CA LEU A 106 5.02 -11.57 16.67
C LEU A 106 5.95 -10.75 17.59
N ARG A 107 6.51 -9.63 17.09
CA ARG A 107 7.40 -8.72 17.84
C ARG A 107 8.57 -9.40 18.57
N MET A 108 9.05 -10.53 18.04
CA MET A 108 10.16 -11.28 18.63
C MET A 108 11.49 -10.58 18.39
N ASP A 109 12.41 -10.71 19.36
CA ASP A 109 13.73 -10.05 19.32
C ASP A 109 14.59 -10.59 18.17
N ASP A 110 14.61 -11.91 18.01
CA ASP A 110 15.33 -12.57 16.93
C ASP A 110 14.44 -12.78 15.70
N LYS A 111 14.89 -12.27 14.55
CA LYS A 111 14.14 -12.34 13.29
C LYS A 111 13.96 -13.76 12.79
N VAL A 112 14.94 -14.64 13.00
CA VAL A 112 14.88 -16.03 12.52
C VAL A 112 13.86 -16.81 13.35
N ASP A 113 13.83 -16.57 14.65
CA ASP A 113 12.82 -17.13 15.54
C ASP A 113 11.41 -16.61 15.21
N GLY A 114 11.26 -15.32 14.93
CA GLY A 114 10.01 -14.74 14.43
C GLY A 114 9.52 -15.40 13.15
N ILE A 115 10.39 -15.56 12.16
CA ILE A 115 10.06 -16.19 10.87
C ILE A 115 9.59 -17.65 11.05
N LYS A 116 10.31 -18.44 11.86
CA LYS A 116 9.94 -19.84 12.10
C LYS A 116 8.63 -19.97 12.85
N THR A 117 8.44 -19.13 13.87
CA THR A 117 7.21 -19.16 14.69
C THR A 117 6.00 -18.74 13.86
N ALA A 118 6.15 -17.72 13.00
CA ALA A 118 5.09 -17.31 12.09
C ALA A 118 4.72 -18.43 11.10
N ALA A 119 5.70 -19.13 10.53
CA ALA A 119 5.44 -20.27 9.66
C ALA A 119 4.66 -21.39 10.38
N GLU A 120 4.99 -21.67 11.65
CA GLU A 120 4.30 -22.69 12.45
C GLU A 120 2.87 -22.26 12.82
N ILE A 121 2.66 -21.01 13.26
CA ILE A 121 1.31 -20.46 13.52
C ILE A 121 0.46 -20.52 12.26
N MET A 122 1.02 -20.10 11.12
CA MET A 122 0.32 -20.17 9.84
C MET A 122 -0.06 -21.61 9.46
N ALA A 123 0.77 -22.60 9.79
CA ALA A 123 0.45 -24.00 9.57
C ALA A 123 -0.69 -24.49 10.49
N VAL A 124 -0.69 -24.09 11.76
CA VAL A 124 -1.78 -24.40 12.71
C VAL A 124 -3.11 -23.86 12.20
N ILE A 125 -3.16 -22.59 11.82
CA ILE A 125 -4.43 -21.96 11.42
C ILE A 125 -4.92 -22.39 10.02
N THR A 126 -4.14 -23.21 9.29
CA THR A 126 -4.57 -23.77 7.99
C THR A 126 -5.77 -24.71 8.17
N GLU A 127 -5.90 -25.36 9.33
CA GLU A 127 -7.01 -26.28 9.63
C GLU A 127 -8.39 -25.60 9.64
N PHE A 128 -8.42 -24.28 9.76
CA PHE A 128 -9.65 -23.46 9.79
C PHE A 128 -10.10 -23.01 8.40
N GLY A 129 -9.40 -23.43 7.33
CA GLY A 129 -9.84 -23.23 5.95
C GLY A 129 -9.67 -21.81 5.40
N PHE A 130 -8.98 -20.92 6.11
CA PHE A 130 -8.70 -19.55 5.63
C PHE A 130 -7.87 -19.53 4.33
N TYR A 131 -6.98 -20.51 4.20
CA TYR A 131 -6.14 -20.72 3.03
C TYR A 131 -5.64 -22.16 3.04
N ASP A 132 -5.21 -22.65 1.88
CA ASP A 132 -4.58 -23.95 1.72
C ASP A 132 -3.07 -23.80 1.52
N LEU A 133 -2.32 -24.79 2.01
CA LEU A 133 -0.91 -24.97 1.66
C LEU A 133 -0.81 -26.12 0.66
N ILE A 134 -0.39 -25.82 -0.56
CA ILE A 134 -0.20 -26.81 -1.62
C ILE A 134 1.30 -26.98 -1.90
N GLN A 135 1.75 -28.21 -2.09
CA GLN A 135 3.14 -28.49 -2.43
C GLN A 135 3.25 -28.70 -3.95
N GLU A 136 4.19 -27.99 -4.58
CA GLU A 136 4.52 -28.19 -5.99
C GLU A 136 5.30 -29.50 -6.19
N GLU A 137 4.93 -30.26 -7.22
CA GLU A 137 5.47 -31.60 -7.47
C GLU A 137 6.96 -31.60 -7.87
N GLU A 138 7.42 -30.59 -8.63
CA GLU A 138 8.76 -30.61 -9.24
C GLU A 138 9.89 -30.27 -8.26
N TYR A 139 9.65 -29.29 -7.37
CA TYR A 139 10.68 -28.77 -6.45
C TYR A 139 10.30 -28.89 -4.96
N GLY A 140 9.10 -29.44 -4.66
CA GLY A 140 8.63 -29.59 -3.28
C GLY A 140 8.36 -28.26 -2.57
N GLN A 141 8.24 -27.15 -3.32
CA GLN A 141 8.00 -25.83 -2.77
C GLN A 141 6.53 -25.69 -2.35
N TRP A 142 6.30 -25.17 -1.13
CA TRP A 142 4.95 -24.91 -0.63
C TRP A 142 4.45 -23.55 -1.10
N TYR A 143 3.20 -23.51 -1.55
CA TYR A 143 2.47 -22.32 -1.93
C TYR A 143 1.25 -22.15 -1.04
N LEU A 144 0.95 -20.90 -0.68
CA LEU A 144 -0.30 -20.53 -0.02
C LEU A 144 -1.32 -20.14 -1.09
N VAL A 145 -2.50 -20.72 -1.01
CA VAL A 145 -3.67 -20.40 -1.83
C VAL A 145 -4.76 -19.86 -0.91
N ASN A 146 -5.13 -18.59 -1.10
CA ASN A 146 -6.13 -17.94 -0.26
C ASN A 146 -7.54 -18.46 -0.59
N ASN A 147 -8.30 -18.83 0.44
CA ASN A 147 -9.68 -19.30 0.31
C ASN A 147 -10.70 -18.22 0.69
N LEU A 148 -10.25 -17.14 1.34
CA LEU A 148 -11.11 -16.03 1.73
C LEU A 148 -11.39 -15.10 0.55
N GLN A 149 -12.66 -14.76 0.36
CA GLN A 149 -13.09 -13.75 -0.60
C GLN A 149 -13.50 -12.49 0.16
N LEU A 150 -12.76 -11.41 -0.08
CA LEU A 150 -13.14 -10.08 0.42
C LEU A 150 -14.32 -9.55 -0.39
N GLU A 151 -15.15 -8.71 0.24
CA GLU A 151 -16.23 -8.03 -0.45
C GLU A 151 -15.69 -7.20 -1.63
N GLU A 152 -16.48 -7.09 -2.70
CA GLU A 152 -16.09 -6.29 -3.88
C GLU A 152 -15.79 -4.82 -3.49
N THR A 153 -16.49 -4.29 -2.48
CA THR A 153 -16.27 -2.94 -1.96
C THR A 153 -14.88 -2.80 -1.31
N THR A 154 -14.48 -3.79 -0.52
CA THR A 154 -13.15 -3.89 0.11
C THR A 154 -12.05 -4.04 -0.95
N VAL A 155 -12.22 -4.94 -1.92
CA VAL A 155 -11.27 -5.14 -3.02
C VAL A 155 -11.09 -3.86 -3.83
N ASN A 156 -12.17 -3.15 -4.14
CA ASN A 156 -12.12 -1.87 -4.83
C ASN A 156 -11.40 -0.79 -4.00
N HIS A 157 -11.56 -0.78 -2.68
CA HIS A 157 -10.85 0.12 -1.77
C HIS A 157 -9.35 -0.18 -1.72
N ILE A 158 -8.97 -1.45 -1.60
CA ILE A 158 -7.56 -1.92 -1.65
C ILE A 158 -6.90 -1.51 -2.96
N ASN A 159 -7.60 -1.65 -4.09
CA ASN A 159 -7.03 -1.27 -5.39
C ASN A 159 -6.79 0.24 -5.50
N ARG A 160 -7.69 1.06 -4.95
CA ARG A 160 -7.54 2.52 -4.96
C ARG A 160 -6.37 2.98 -4.08
N THR A 161 -6.28 2.47 -2.84
CA THR A 161 -5.28 2.87 -1.83
C THR A 161 -3.81 2.58 -2.18
N LYS A 162 -3.50 1.96 -3.32
CA LYS A 162 -2.11 1.63 -3.70
C LYS A 162 -1.24 2.87 -3.86
N TYR A 163 -1.80 3.99 -4.35
CA TYR A 163 -1.04 5.21 -4.60
C TYR A 163 -1.88 6.46 -4.38
N LEU A 164 -1.36 7.41 -3.61
CA LEU A 164 -1.97 8.73 -3.46
C LEU A 164 -1.75 9.55 -4.75
N PRO A 165 -2.80 10.15 -5.34
CA PRO A 165 -2.64 11.08 -6.46
C PRO A 165 -1.97 12.39 -6.01
N PRO A 166 -1.54 13.25 -6.96
CA PRO A 166 -1.03 14.59 -6.65
C PRO A 166 -2.02 15.42 -5.81
N MET A 167 -1.51 16.36 -5.03
CA MET A 167 -2.37 17.25 -4.25
C MET A 167 -3.04 18.27 -5.16
N VAL A 168 -4.32 18.55 -4.95
CA VAL A 168 -5.08 19.59 -5.67
C VAL A 168 -5.12 20.93 -4.95
N VAL A 169 -4.39 21.02 -3.84
CA VAL A 169 -4.14 22.23 -3.06
C VAL A 169 -2.64 22.32 -2.76
N SER A 170 -2.17 23.52 -2.42
CA SER A 170 -0.78 23.73 -2.02
C SER A 170 -0.43 22.80 -0.83
N PRO A 171 0.68 22.06 -0.89
CA PRO A 171 1.10 21.19 0.21
C PRO A 171 1.48 21.98 1.46
N ASN A 172 1.32 21.36 2.62
CA ASN A 172 1.79 21.92 3.89
C ASN A 172 3.31 22.03 3.92
N GLU A 173 3.82 22.99 4.68
CA GLU A 173 5.24 23.08 5.00
C GLU A 173 5.65 21.90 5.89
N VAL A 174 6.70 21.20 5.48
CA VAL A 174 7.27 20.08 6.22
C VAL A 174 8.26 20.64 7.24
N MET A 175 7.94 20.49 8.52
CA MET A 175 8.71 21.10 9.63
C MET A 175 9.59 20.10 10.39
N SER A 176 9.45 18.80 10.12
CA SER A 176 10.27 17.76 10.75
C SER A 176 10.38 16.51 9.88
N ASN A 177 11.34 15.65 10.21
CA ASN A 177 11.53 14.37 9.52
C ASN A 177 10.38 13.38 9.75
N TYR A 178 9.49 13.65 10.71
CA TYR A 178 8.27 12.89 11.01
C TYR A 178 7.00 13.52 10.44
N ASP A 179 7.14 14.64 9.75
CA ASP A 179 6.02 15.34 9.15
C ASP A 179 5.82 14.92 7.70
N ASN A 180 4.74 15.37 7.07
CA ASN A 180 4.64 15.31 5.62
C ASN A 180 3.90 16.53 5.08
N ALA A 181 3.90 16.67 3.77
CA ALA A 181 3.26 17.82 3.12
C ALA A 181 1.73 17.64 2.92
N LEU A 182 1.16 16.50 3.34
CA LEU A 182 -0.27 16.18 3.24
C LEU A 182 -1.07 16.89 4.34
N LEU A 183 -2.40 16.91 4.20
CA LEU A 183 -3.30 17.60 5.14
C LEU A 183 -3.75 16.76 6.35
N THR A 184 -3.66 15.43 6.26
CA THR A 184 -4.35 14.53 7.19
C THR A 184 -3.45 13.55 7.93
N GLU A 185 -2.25 13.27 7.45
CA GLU A 185 -1.37 12.26 8.04
C GLU A 185 0.02 12.79 8.28
N LYS A 186 0.76 12.16 9.19
CA LYS A 186 2.20 12.33 9.36
C LYS A 186 2.93 11.07 8.94
N SER A 187 4.13 11.21 8.38
CA SER A 187 4.94 10.08 7.92
C SER A 187 6.40 10.47 7.89
N SER A 188 7.33 9.54 7.67
CA SER A 188 8.73 9.97 7.46
C SER A 188 8.98 10.57 6.10
N MET A 189 9.87 11.56 6.09
CA MET A 189 10.40 12.19 4.90
C MET A 189 11.56 11.43 4.25
N ILE A 190 12.03 10.36 4.89
CA ILE A 190 13.08 9.48 4.40
C ILE A 190 12.47 8.14 3.98
N LEU A 191 12.70 7.77 2.72
CA LEU A 191 12.25 6.52 2.13
C LEU A 191 13.07 5.33 2.68
N GLY A 192 12.41 4.18 2.78
CA GLY A 192 12.98 2.94 3.27
C GLY A 192 12.58 2.60 4.71
N LYS A 193 12.59 1.31 5.04
CA LYS A 193 12.33 0.83 6.41
C LYS A 193 13.62 0.97 7.24
N GLY A 194 13.52 1.53 8.43
CA GLY A 194 14.66 1.68 9.36
C GLY A 194 15.71 2.71 8.95
N THR A 195 15.39 3.63 8.03
CA THR A 195 16.29 4.72 7.59
C THR A 195 16.06 6.04 8.32
N TYR A 196 15.22 6.01 9.34
CA TYR A 196 14.70 7.18 10.05
C TYR A 196 15.77 7.77 10.98
N HIS A 197 15.83 9.09 11.07
CA HIS A 197 16.67 9.82 12.03
C HIS A 197 16.20 11.27 12.16
N ASP A 198 16.71 11.96 13.18
CA ASP A 198 16.43 13.39 13.46
C ASP A 198 17.45 14.35 12.88
N GLY A 199 18.52 13.84 12.26
CA GLY A 199 19.52 14.68 11.59
C GLY A 199 18.91 15.53 10.47
N ASP A 200 19.56 16.66 10.17
CA ASP A 200 19.16 17.58 9.09
C ASP A 200 19.17 16.88 7.72
N ILE A 201 18.09 17.06 6.96
CA ILE A 201 17.89 16.51 5.61
C ILE A 201 17.53 17.59 4.58
N CYS A 202 17.74 18.87 4.89
CA CYS A 202 17.43 20.00 4.01
C CYS A 202 15.92 20.07 3.63
N LEU A 203 15.06 20.17 4.65
CA LEU A 203 13.61 20.28 4.47
C LEU A 203 13.19 21.53 3.68
N ASP A 204 13.99 22.59 3.69
CA ASP A 204 13.82 23.81 2.91
C ASP A 204 13.77 23.53 1.39
N SER A 205 14.69 22.69 0.90
CA SER A 205 14.75 22.28 -0.49
C SER A 205 13.51 21.47 -0.86
N LEU A 206 13.10 20.57 0.03
CA LEU A 206 11.90 19.76 -0.13
C LEU A 206 10.63 20.61 -0.20
N ASN A 207 10.49 21.58 0.71
CA ASN A 207 9.39 22.54 0.72
C ASN A 207 9.37 23.37 -0.57
N THR A 208 10.53 23.80 -1.07
CA THR A 208 10.63 24.51 -2.35
C THR A 208 10.09 23.68 -3.52
N PHE A 209 10.47 22.40 -3.61
CA PHE A 209 9.96 21.52 -4.67
C PHE A 209 8.46 21.27 -4.56
N ASN A 210 7.95 21.10 -3.33
CA ASN A 210 6.52 20.84 -3.09
C ASN A 210 5.63 22.03 -3.48
N GLN A 211 6.15 23.25 -3.47
CA GLN A 211 5.38 24.45 -3.80
C GLN A 211 5.24 24.72 -5.30
N VAL A 212 5.94 23.97 -6.17
CA VAL A 212 5.86 24.14 -7.62
C VAL A 212 4.50 23.66 -8.14
N PRO A 213 3.63 24.56 -8.65
CA PRO A 213 2.35 24.17 -9.21
C PRO A 213 2.53 23.63 -10.63
N LEU A 214 1.90 22.50 -10.89
CA LEU A 214 1.97 21.77 -12.15
C LEU A 214 0.57 21.63 -12.76
N CYS A 215 0.52 21.39 -14.07
CA CYS A 215 -0.71 21.06 -14.78
C CYS A 215 -0.48 19.96 -15.81
N LEU A 216 -1.57 19.33 -16.26
CA LEU A 216 -1.52 18.37 -17.35
C LEU A 216 -1.62 19.10 -18.70
N ASN A 217 -0.77 18.71 -19.64
CA ASN A 217 -0.84 19.14 -21.03
C ASN A 217 -1.98 18.40 -21.74
N GLN A 218 -3.16 19.02 -21.75
CA GLN A 218 -4.38 18.44 -22.31
C GLN A 218 -4.28 18.16 -23.82
N ARG A 219 -3.48 18.94 -24.55
CA ARG A 219 -3.24 18.71 -25.98
C ARG A 219 -2.50 17.40 -26.21
N LEU A 220 -1.44 17.15 -25.45
CA LEU A 220 -0.72 15.88 -25.55
C LEU A 220 -1.58 14.71 -25.10
N LEU A 221 -2.39 14.87 -24.05
CA LEU A 221 -3.29 13.81 -23.58
C LEU A 221 -4.41 13.43 -24.56
N THR A 222 -4.85 14.36 -25.41
CA THR A 222 -5.87 14.09 -26.43
C THR A 222 -5.28 13.53 -27.73
N GLN A 223 -3.99 13.76 -27.98
CA GLN A 223 -3.32 13.35 -29.22
C GLN A 223 -2.48 12.09 -29.07
N LEU A 224 -1.98 11.82 -27.87
CA LEU A 224 -1.06 10.72 -27.57
C LEU A 224 -1.64 9.82 -26.50
N SER A 225 -1.16 8.58 -26.48
CA SER A 225 -1.48 7.61 -25.44
C SER A 225 -0.21 6.93 -24.96
N GLU A 226 -0.23 6.54 -23.68
CA GLU A 226 0.88 5.82 -23.08
C GLU A 226 1.01 4.43 -23.72
N THR A 227 2.19 4.11 -24.24
CA THR A 227 2.49 2.80 -24.83
C THR A 227 3.51 2.05 -23.98
N PRO A 228 3.39 0.71 -23.89
CA PRO A 228 4.37 -0.09 -23.18
C PRO A 228 5.70 -0.08 -23.94
N LYS A 229 6.81 -0.25 -23.23
CA LYS A 229 8.14 -0.17 -23.83
C LYS A 229 8.42 -1.31 -24.82
N ASN A 230 7.94 -2.52 -24.53
CA ASN A 230 8.15 -3.74 -25.34
C ASN A 230 6.83 -4.54 -25.44
N PRO A 231 5.80 -4.05 -26.16
CA PRO A 231 4.47 -4.67 -26.22
C PRO A 231 4.49 -6.15 -26.63
N GLU A 232 5.40 -6.50 -27.53
CA GLU A 232 5.56 -7.83 -28.10
C GLU A 232 6.10 -8.86 -27.10
N LYS A 233 6.79 -8.43 -26.05
CA LYS A 233 7.38 -9.31 -25.02
C LYS A 233 6.50 -9.46 -23.79
N MET A 234 5.34 -8.81 -23.76
CA MET A 234 4.46 -8.85 -22.59
C MET A 234 3.71 -10.18 -22.52
N SER A 235 3.78 -10.84 -21.36
CA SER A 235 2.90 -11.95 -21.02
C SER A 235 1.44 -11.48 -20.97
N HIS A 236 0.49 -12.42 -20.93
CA HIS A 236 -0.92 -12.11 -20.76
C HIS A 236 -1.16 -11.27 -19.49
N ASP A 237 -0.54 -11.64 -18.37
CA ASP A 237 -0.72 -10.92 -17.09
C ASP A 237 -0.07 -9.54 -17.12
N THR A 238 1.09 -9.41 -17.76
CA THR A 238 1.75 -8.11 -17.94
C THR A 238 0.85 -7.17 -18.77
N LYS A 239 0.17 -7.69 -19.79
CA LYS A 239 -0.81 -6.91 -20.58
C LYS A 239 -2.02 -6.51 -19.74
N ARG A 240 -2.55 -7.42 -18.91
CA ARG A 240 -3.67 -7.13 -18.00
C ARG A 240 -3.32 -6.03 -17.00
N GLN A 241 -2.15 -6.13 -16.37
CA GLN A 241 -1.64 -5.13 -15.42
C GLN A 241 -1.42 -3.78 -16.10
N TRP A 242 -0.84 -3.77 -17.31
CA TRP A 242 -0.65 -2.56 -18.10
C TRP A 242 -1.97 -1.87 -18.43
N ASN A 243 -2.97 -2.61 -18.91
CA ASN A 243 -4.27 -2.05 -19.26
C ASN A 243 -4.99 -1.47 -18.03
N THR A 244 -4.89 -2.16 -16.88
CA THR A 244 -5.42 -1.68 -15.60
C THR A 244 -4.74 -0.37 -15.20
N PHE A 245 -3.40 -0.36 -15.24
CA PHE A 245 -2.59 0.82 -14.95
C PHE A 245 -2.96 2.02 -15.82
N VAL A 246 -3.09 1.83 -17.14
CA VAL A 246 -3.46 2.91 -18.07
C VAL A 246 -4.87 3.42 -17.76
N LYS A 247 -5.84 2.52 -17.55
CA LYS A 247 -7.22 2.89 -17.20
C LYS A 247 -7.29 3.74 -15.93
N GLU A 248 -6.57 3.33 -14.88
CA GLU A 248 -6.48 4.07 -13.61
C GLU A 248 -5.82 5.43 -13.81
N SER A 249 -4.73 5.49 -14.58
CA SER A 249 -4.00 6.72 -14.87
C SER A 249 -4.90 7.75 -15.55
N TYR A 250 -5.63 7.36 -16.59
CA TYR A 250 -6.59 8.24 -17.26
C TYR A 250 -7.76 8.67 -16.37
N GLY A 251 -8.15 7.82 -15.41
CA GLY A 251 -9.09 8.19 -14.36
C GLY A 251 -8.61 9.39 -13.56
N ILE A 252 -7.37 9.32 -13.07
CA ILE A 252 -6.71 10.39 -12.31
C ILE A 252 -6.48 11.64 -13.18
N TYR A 253 -6.04 11.47 -14.43
CA TYR A 253 -5.82 12.61 -15.33
C TYR A 253 -7.11 13.42 -15.54
N ARG A 254 -8.22 12.73 -15.78
CA ARG A 254 -9.54 13.35 -15.94
C ARG A 254 -9.97 14.08 -14.67
N GLU A 255 -9.80 13.44 -13.50
CA GLU A 255 -10.13 14.04 -12.21
C GLU A 255 -9.34 15.34 -11.96
N LEU A 256 -8.02 15.31 -12.16
CA LEU A 256 -7.17 16.50 -12.02
C LEU A 256 -7.59 17.63 -12.96
N ILE A 257 -7.95 17.32 -14.21
CA ILE A 257 -8.46 18.31 -15.16
C ILE A 257 -9.79 18.89 -14.70
N GLN A 258 -10.72 18.06 -14.22
CA GLN A 258 -12.02 18.48 -13.71
C GLN A 258 -11.91 19.36 -12.46
N LEU A 259 -10.89 19.15 -11.64
CA LEU A 259 -10.60 19.94 -10.44
C LEU A 259 -9.82 21.24 -10.72
N GLY A 260 -9.66 21.62 -12.00
CA GLY A 260 -9.06 22.88 -12.41
C GLY A 260 -7.69 22.77 -13.05
N ASN A 261 -7.20 21.55 -13.30
CA ASN A 261 -5.93 21.26 -13.96
C ASN A 261 -4.74 21.97 -13.31
N ARG A 262 -4.71 22.01 -11.97
CA ARG A 262 -3.61 22.56 -11.17
C ARG A 262 -3.38 21.64 -9.98
N PHE A 263 -2.15 21.17 -9.81
CA PHE A 263 -1.79 20.23 -8.76
C PHE A 263 -0.33 20.37 -8.33
N TRP A 264 0.02 19.73 -7.24
CA TRP A 264 1.36 19.72 -6.66
C TRP A 264 1.82 18.29 -6.41
N LEU A 265 3.10 18.04 -6.67
CA LEU A 265 3.76 16.78 -6.32
C LEU A 265 4.48 16.97 -4.98
N THR A 266 4.26 16.04 -4.05
CA THR A 266 5.04 15.99 -2.82
C THR A 266 6.34 15.23 -3.05
N HIS A 267 7.37 15.48 -2.25
CA HIS A 267 8.69 14.87 -2.42
C HIS A 267 9.16 14.20 -1.12
N LYS A 268 10.05 13.21 -1.24
CA LYS A 268 10.75 12.56 -0.13
C LYS A 268 12.20 12.30 -0.52
N TYR A 269 13.08 12.16 0.48
CA TYR A 269 14.47 11.77 0.27
C TYR A 269 14.64 10.26 0.36
N ASP A 270 15.59 9.67 -0.37
CA ASP A 270 16.16 8.38 0.02
C ASP A 270 17.27 8.55 1.07
N LYS A 271 17.76 7.45 1.63
CA LYS A 271 18.86 7.43 2.61
C LYS A 271 20.20 8.01 2.09
N ARG A 272 20.29 8.38 0.81
CA ARG A 272 21.48 8.98 0.17
C ARG A 272 21.26 10.45 -0.17
N GLY A 273 20.13 11.04 0.22
CA GLY A 273 19.79 12.43 -0.07
C GLY A 273 19.24 12.69 -1.47
N ARG A 274 18.84 11.66 -2.23
CA ARG A 274 18.18 11.87 -3.54
C ARG A 274 16.71 12.20 -3.35
N THR A 275 16.23 13.23 -4.03
CA THR A 275 14.83 13.66 -3.98
C THR A 275 13.95 12.88 -4.96
N TYR A 276 12.84 12.34 -4.46
CA TYR A 276 11.86 11.61 -5.24
C TYR A 276 10.49 12.23 -5.12
N SER A 277 9.91 12.65 -6.25
CA SER A 277 8.51 13.02 -6.35
C SER A 277 7.63 11.80 -6.09
N GLN A 278 6.67 11.97 -5.17
CA GLN A 278 5.69 10.97 -4.79
C GLN A 278 4.53 11.03 -5.78
N GLY A 279 4.17 9.88 -6.33
CA GLY A 279 3.12 9.76 -7.34
C GLY A 279 3.45 8.65 -8.33
N TYR A 280 2.45 7.83 -8.66
CA TYR A 280 2.62 6.69 -9.56
C TYR A 280 2.12 7.00 -10.98
N HIS A 281 0.88 7.50 -11.07
CA HIS A 281 0.22 7.81 -12.34
C HIS A 281 0.69 9.15 -12.92
N VAL A 282 0.88 10.17 -12.07
CA VAL A 282 1.38 11.50 -12.46
C VAL A 282 2.72 11.72 -11.76
N ASN A 283 3.81 11.80 -12.52
CA ASN A 283 5.15 11.97 -11.95
C ASN A 283 6.15 12.52 -12.99
N THR A 284 6.89 13.56 -12.62
CA THR A 284 7.96 14.20 -13.40
C THR A 284 9.25 13.37 -13.49
N GLN A 285 9.41 12.34 -12.67
CA GLN A 285 10.58 11.45 -12.68
C GLN A 285 10.32 10.11 -13.40
N GLY A 286 9.07 9.85 -13.81
CA GLY A 286 8.62 8.59 -14.40
C GLY A 286 9.09 8.34 -15.85
N ASN A 287 8.27 7.61 -16.61
CA ASN A 287 8.57 7.31 -18.00
C ASN A 287 8.41 8.55 -18.91
N LYS A 288 8.82 8.42 -20.18
CA LYS A 288 8.82 9.53 -21.15
C LYS A 288 7.44 10.16 -21.34
N PHE A 289 6.39 9.35 -21.40
CA PHE A 289 5.01 9.84 -21.59
C PHE A 289 4.58 10.68 -20.39
N ARG A 290 4.74 10.16 -19.17
CA ARG A 290 4.36 10.87 -17.92
C ARG A 290 5.13 12.17 -17.73
N LYS A 291 6.39 12.19 -18.14
CA LYS A 291 7.19 13.42 -18.18
C LYS A 291 6.64 14.44 -19.17
N ALA A 292 6.27 14.00 -20.37
CA ALA A 292 5.82 14.88 -21.44
C ALA A 292 4.45 15.51 -21.16
N ILE A 293 3.56 14.81 -20.45
CA ILE A 293 2.20 15.32 -20.17
C ILE A 293 2.14 16.30 -19.00
N ILE A 294 3.23 16.58 -18.29
CA ILE A 294 3.26 17.50 -17.15
C ILE A 294 4.02 18.77 -17.56
N GLU A 295 3.44 19.93 -17.25
CA GLU A 295 4.05 21.24 -17.46
C GLU A 295 3.81 22.15 -16.25
N PHE A 296 4.50 23.30 -16.19
CA PHE A 296 4.23 24.28 -15.15
C PHE A 296 2.80 24.83 -15.31
N ALA A 297 2.09 24.94 -14.19
CA ALA A 297 0.75 25.54 -14.20
C ALA A 297 0.81 27.03 -14.58
N ASP A 298 1.85 27.70 -14.11
CA ASP A 298 2.10 29.11 -14.37
C ASP A 298 3.05 29.21 -15.57
N LYS A 299 2.49 29.51 -16.74
CA LYS A 299 3.24 29.59 -18.01
C LYS A 299 3.86 30.97 -18.19
N GLU A 300 4.98 31.01 -18.88
CA GLU A 300 5.69 32.24 -19.21
C GLU A 300 5.69 32.46 -20.73
N VAL A 301 5.76 33.73 -21.13
CA VAL A 301 5.98 34.11 -22.53
C VAL A 301 7.47 33.96 -22.82
N ILE A 302 7.81 33.23 -23.88
CA ILE A 302 9.20 33.04 -24.32
C ILE A 302 9.51 34.04 -25.43
N GLU A 303 10.66 34.71 -25.32
CA GLU A 303 11.21 35.65 -26.32
C GLU A 303 12.07 34.94 -27.38
#